data_AF-A0A4U6SU91-F1
#
_entry.id   AF-A0A4U6SU91-F1
#
_cell.length_a   1.000
_cell.length_b   1.000
_cell.length_c   1.000
_cell.angle_alpha   90.00
_cell.angle_beta   90.00
_cell.angle_gamma   90.00
#
_symmetry.space_group_name_H-M   'P 1'
#
loop_
_entity.id
_entity.type
_entity.pdbx_description
1 polymer ?
#
loop_
_entity_poly.entity_id
_entity_poly.type
_entity_poly.pdbx_seq_one_letter_code
_entity_poly.pdbx_strand_id
1 'polypeptide(L)'
;MAMLHCLRRIRLLSPLVPHRHEVSLEFAASSSPSRTIAPEPNTVAAALMVTAPHQFHERYGFSLQAYSTERLRPRSDACYKTLLPYAGSFNGSIARVARAATAVVAARQHGFADELARLKLRGTGAGPRADMTLASCYEEVASNDMDDGNETLGRLDRLVAGRSKDEFDWESSLVVLWLGSTLGVMEDCTDWLNDAGKAAASSPVVKEVIAGCAALSPYIRIALHLAHAIKF
;
A
#
# COMPACT_ATOMS: atom_id res chain seq x y z
N MET A 1 5.39 -14.70 -14.70
CA MET A 1 6.33 -14.33 -15.78
C MET A 1 6.40 -12.83 -16.07
N ALA A 2 5.28 -12.10 -16.26
CA ALA A 2 5.29 -10.68 -16.63
C ALA A 2 6.13 -9.75 -15.71
N MET A 3 6.12 -9.99 -14.41
CA MET A 3 6.87 -9.17 -13.47
C MET A 3 8.37 -9.52 -13.38
N LEU A 4 8.73 -10.77 -13.67
CA LEU A 4 10.14 -11.12 -13.92
C LEU A 4 10.67 -10.37 -15.16
N HIS A 5 9.83 -10.13 -16.16
CA HIS A 5 10.19 -9.27 -17.29
C HIS A 5 10.33 -7.81 -16.88
N CYS A 6 9.46 -7.28 -16.00
CA CYS A 6 9.62 -5.92 -15.45
C CYS A 6 10.96 -5.79 -14.70
N LEU A 7 11.25 -6.70 -13.76
CA LEU A 7 12.49 -6.70 -12.99
C LEU A 7 13.74 -6.93 -13.85
N ARG A 8 13.67 -7.82 -14.85
CA ARG A 8 14.77 -8.01 -15.80
C ARG A 8 15.00 -6.76 -16.64
N ARG A 9 13.96 -6.11 -17.17
CA ARG A 9 14.11 -4.85 -17.93
C ARG A 9 14.69 -3.73 -17.08
N ILE A 10 14.24 -3.59 -15.84
CA ILE A 10 14.78 -2.58 -14.93
C ILE A 10 16.25 -2.86 -14.61
N ARG A 11 16.62 -4.11 -14.28
CA ARG A 11 18.03 -4.50 -14.03
C ARG A 11 18.95 -4.28 -15.22
N LEU A 12 18.45 -4.49 -16.45
CA LEU A 12 19.23 -4.30 -17.68
C LEU A 12 19.48 -2.82 -18.00
N LEU A 13 18.69 -1.90 -17.44
CA LEU A 13 18.80 -0.46 -17.70
C LEU A 13 19.53 0.31 -16.58
N SER A 14 19.67 -0.24 -15.39
CA SER A 14 20.45 0.38 -14.30
C SER A 14 21.87 0.83 -14.71
N PRO A 15 22.60 0.15 -15.64
CA PRO A 15 23.89 0.64 -16.13
C PRO A 15 23.81 1.73 -17.21
N LEU A 16 22.63 1.97 -17.80
CA LEU A 16 22.46 2.74 -19.05
C LEU A 16 21.69 4.05 -18.88
N VAL A 17 21.18 4.38 -17.69
CA VAL A 17 20.50 5.65 -17.45
C VAL A 17 21.54 6.72 -17.12
N PRO A 18 21.82 7.69 -18.01
CA PRO A 18 22.68 8.82 -17.66
C PRO A 18 22.03 9.62 -16.53
N HIS A 19 22.83 9.98 -15.53
CA HIS A 19 22.46 10.82 -14.39
C HIS A 19 21.64 12.04 -14.86
N ARG A 20 20.33 12.02 -14.65
CA ARG A 20 19.45 13.16 -14.87
C ARG A 20 18.94 13.61 -13.51
N HIS A 21 19.34 14.83 -13.15
CA HIS A 21 19.02 15.63 -11.96
C HIS A 21 18.23 14.94 -10.84
N GLU A 22 18.91 14.76 -9.69
CA GLU A 22 18.32 14.52 -8.39
C GLU A 22 17.24 15.56 -8.10
N VAL A 23 16.00 15.12 -7.89
CA VAL A 23 15.01 15.90 -7.16
C VAL A 23 15.22 15.56 -5.69
N SER A 24 15.95 16.43 -4.98
CA SER A 24 16.12 16.35 -3.53
C SER A 24 14.77 16.52 -2.84
N LEU A 25 14.29 15.45 -2.20
CA LEU A 25 13.28 15.54 -1.15
C LEU A 25 14.04 15.76 0.17
N GLU A 26 14.28 17.02 0.51
CA GLU A 26 14.72 17.40 1.86
C GLU A 26 13.53 17.29 2.82
N PHE A 27 13.60 16.36 3.78
CA PHE A 27 12.74 16.39 4.96
C PHE A 27 13.64 16.47 6.19
N ALA A 28 13.45 17.55 6.96
CA ALA A 28 14.19 17.87 8.15
C ALA A 28 13.93 16.84 9.26
N ALA A 29 14.98 16.16 9.71
CA ALA A 29 14.95 15.36 10.92
C ALA A 29 15.14 16.28 12.14
N SER A 30 14.23 16.21 13.11
CA SER A 30 14.41 16.78 14.44
C SER A 30 14.50 15.65 15.47
N SER A 31 15.57 15.67 16.24
CA SER A 31 16.02 14.65 17.19
C SER A 31 15.63 14.97 18.64
N SER A 32 15.17 13.98 19.40
CA SER A 32 15.77 13.57 20.70
C SER A 32 14.93 12.52 21.47
N PRO A 33 15.54 11.78 22.42
CA PRO A 33 15.10 10.43 22.79
C PRO A 33 14.42 10.36 24.16
N SER A 34 13.65 9.30 24.41
CA SER A 34 13.38 8.84 25.77
C SER A 34 13.30 7.31 25.82
N ARG A 35 14.14 6.74 26.67
CA ARG A 35 14.23 5.31 27.00
C ARG A 35 12.94 4.85 27.66
N THR A 36 12.41 3.69 27.27
CA THR A 36 11.61 2.85 28.17
C THR A 36 11.90 1.39 27.88
N ILE A 37 11.98 0.64 28.96
CA ILE A 37 12.55 -0.69 29.15
C ILE A 37 11.70 -1.75 28.42
N ALA A 38 12.37 -2.62 27.66
CA ALA A 38 11.76 -3.74 26.95
C ALA A 38 11.49 -4.93 27.90
N PRO A 39 10.32 -5.59 27.83
CA PRO A 39 10.16 -6.96 28.28
C PRO A 39 10.59 -7.95 27.18
N GLU A 40 11.07 -9.12 27.60
CA GLU A 40 11.77 -10.10 26.76
C GLU A 40 10.95 -10.67 25.58
N PRO A 41 11.61 -11.09 24.48
CA PRO A 41 11.00 -11.26 23.16
C PRO A 41 10.27 -12.60 22.96
N ASN A 42 10.49 -13.57 23.84
CA ASN A 42 10.29 -14.98 23.48
C ASN A 42 8.93 -15.55 23.90
N THR A 43 8.11 -14.80 24.63
CA THR A 43 6.80 -15.30 25.13
C THR A 43 5.62 -14.62 24.43
N VAL A 44 5.80 -13.40 23.92
CA VAL A 44 4.72 -12.61 23.31
C VAL A 44 4.45 -13.04 21.86
N ALA A 45 5.48 -13.40 21.10
CA ALA A 45 5.35 -13.82 19.70
C ALA A 45 4.62 -15.16 19.54
N ALA A 46 4.83 -16.11 20.46
CA ALA A 46 4.14 -17.40 20.45
C ALA A 46 2.70 -17.31 21.01
N ALA A 47 2.45 -16.43 21.98
CA ALA A 47 1.12 -16.24 22.56
C ALA A 47 0.14 -15.54 21.62
N LEU A 48 0.60 -14.59 20.79
CA LEU A 48 -0.24 -13.89 19.81
C LEU A 48 -0.72 -14.78 18.65
N MET A 49 -0.04 -15.90 18.37
CA MET A 49 -0.46 -16.81 17.29
C MET A 49 -1.42 -17.92 17.75
N VAL A 50 -1.55 -18.19 19.06
CA VAL A 50 -2.29 -19.38 19.56
C VAL A 50 -3.51 -19.02 20.42
N THR A 51 -3.57 -17.83 21.02
CA THR A 51 -4.71 -17.45 21.89
C THR A 51 -5.27 -16.07 21.53
N ALA A 52 -6.10 -16.02 20.50
CA ALA A 52 -7.36 -15.23 20.46
C ALA A 52 -7.82 -14.99 19.01
N PRO A 53 -8.53 -15.95 18.39
CA PRO A 53 -9.29 -15.68 17.16
C PRO A 53 -10.38 -14.62 17.37
N HIS A 54 -10.73 -14.30 18.63
CA HIS A 54 -11.91 -13.51 18.98
C HIS A 54 -11.66 -12.02 19.25
N GLN A 55 -10.43 -11.55 19.51
CA GLN A 55 -10.19 -10.13 19.84
C GLN A 55 -9.63 -9.29 18.69
N PHE A 56 -9.10 -9.90 17.63
CA PHE A 56 -8.61 -9.17 16.45
C PHE A 56 -9.76 -8.64 15.57
N HIS A 57 -10.96 -9.18 15.75
CA HIS A 57 -12.15 -8.91 14.93
C HIS A 57 -12.89 -7.62 15.31
N GLU A 58 -12.63 -7.02 16.49
CA GLU A 58 -13.36 -5.84 16.97
C GLU A 58 -12.74 -4.49 16.60
N ARG A 59 -11.47 -4.45 16.14
CA ARG A 59 -10.80 -3.19 15.78
C ARG A 59 -10.47 -3.05 14.30
N TYR A 60 -10.38 -4.16 13.58
CA TYR A 60 -10.15 -4.22 12.15
C TYR A 60 -11.13 -5.26 11.62
N GLY A 61 -12.29 -4.82 11.14
CA GLY A 61 -13.33 -5.69 10.56
C GLY A 61 -12.91 -6.26 9.20
N PHE A 62 -11.69 -6.81 9.12
CA PHE A 62 -11.03 -7.19 7.89
C PHE A 62 -11.19 -8.68 7.66
N SER A 63 -11.90 -9.03 6.59
CA SER A 63 -11.81 -10.39 6.05
C SER A 63 -10.42 -10.53 5.45
N LEU A 64 -9.52 -11.27 6.12
CA LEU A 64 -8.29 -11.79 5.51
C LEU A 64 -8.69 -12.83 4.45
N GLN A 65 -9.27 -12.40 3.34
CA GLN A 65 -9.29 -13.23 2.15
C GLN A 65 -7.85 -13.37 1.71
N ALA A 66 -7.34 -14.60 1.80
CA ALA A 66 -6.05 -14.97 1.24
C ALA A 66 -6.05 -14.58 -0.24
N TYR A 67 -5.41 -13.45 -0.56
CA TYR A 67 -5.27 -12.96 -1.91
C TYR A 67 -4.46 -13.99 -2.70
N SER A 68 -5.18 -14.83 -3.45
CA SER A 68 -4.58 -15.80 -4.34
C SER A 68 -3.67 -15.08 -5.34
N THR A 69 -2.41 -15.50 -5.37
CA THR A 69 -1.34 -14.98 -6.26
C THR A 69 -1.72 -14.96 -7.74
N GLU A 70 -2.75 -15.73 -8.14
CA GLU A 70 -3.31 -15.79 -9.49
C GLU A 70 -4.01 -14.49 -9.95
N ARG A 71 -4.74 -13.80 -9.05
CA ARG A 71 -5.45 -12.53 -9.35
C ARG A 71 -4.54 -11.30 -9.34
N LEU A 72 -3.29 -11.52 -8.97
CA LEU A 72 -2.35 -10.51 -8.57
C LEU A 72 -1.45 -10.10 -9.76
N ARG A 73 -1.45 -10.83 -10.90
CA ARG A 73 -0.57 -10.59 -12.06
C ARG A 73 -0.50 -9.11 -12.49
N PRO A 74 0.61 -8.41 -12.17
CA PRO A 74 0.78 -7.03 -12.59
C PRO A 74 1.05 -6.95 -14.10
N ARG A 75 0.48 -5.93 -14.77
CA ARG A 75 0.83 -5.63 -16.15
C ARG A 75 2.28 -5.12 -16.19
N SER A 76 3.16 -5.82 -16.91
CA SER A 76 4.60 -5.51 -16.98
C SER A 76 4.88 -4.08 -17.45
N ASP A 77 4.03 -3.54 -18.33
CA ASP A 77 4.22 -2.21 -18.89
C ASP A 77 3.89 -1.10 -17.90
N ALA A 78 2.91 -1.31 -17.03
CA ALA A 78 2.58 -0.37 -15.96
C ALA A 78 3.73 -0.33 -14.93
N CYS A 79 4.18 -1.50 -14.47
CA CYS A 79 5.35 -1.64 -13.60
C CYS A 79 6.58 -0.91 -14.16
N TYR A 80 6.88 -1.12 -15.45
CA TYR A 80 8.01 -0.47 -16.11
C TYR A 80 7.86 1.06 -16.16
N LYS A 81 6.73 1.58 -16.65
CA LYS A 81 6.52 3.04 -16.77
C LYS A 81 6.55 3.74 -15.42
N THR A 82 5.99 3.11 -14.38
CA THR A 82 5.96 3.66 -13.03
C THR A 82 7.33 3.72 -12.38
N LEU A 83 8.17 2.70 -12.59
CA LEU A 83 9.44 2.56 -11.88
C LEU A 83 10.65 3.08 -12.66
N LEU A 84 10.51 3.28 -13.98
CA LEU A 84 11.58 3.80 -14.83
C LEU A 84 12.20 5.11 -14.32
N PRO A 85 11.43 6.11 -13.82
CA PRO A 85 12.02 7.34 -13.27
C PRO A 85 12.97 7.11 -12.08
N TYR A 86 12.83 5.98 -11.38
CA TYR A 86 13.62 5.64 -10.20
C TYR A 86 14.72 4.62 -10.48
N ALA A 87 14.88 4.17 -11.74
CA ALA A 87 15.75 3.04 -12.09
C ALA A 87 17.21 3.19 -11.64
N GLY A 88 17.70 4.43 -11.58
CA GLY A 88 19.06 4.75 -11.12
C GLY A 88 19.28 4.59 -9.61
N SER A 89 18.23 4.61 -8.78
CA SER A 89 18.38 4.49 -7.31
C SER A 89 18.39 3.05 -6.80
N PHE A 90 18.01 2.10 -7.65
CA PHE A 90 17.76 0.72 -7.25
C PHE A 90 19.03 -0.06 -6.92
N ASN A 91 20.15 0.20 -7.61
CA ASN A 91 21.43 -0.48 -7.40
C ASN A 91 21.31 -2.02 -7.27
N GLY A 92 20.45 -2.64 -8.09
CA GLY A 92 20.20 -4.08 -8.08
C GLY A 92 19.37 -4.62 -6.89
N SER A 93 19.04 -3.78 -5.90
CA SER A 93 18.31 -4.15 -4.69
C SER A 93 16.80 -4.18 -4.92
N ILE A 94 16.19 -5.35 -4.71
CA ILE A 94 14.73 -5.52 -4.79
C ILE A 94 14.01 -4.72 -3.70
N ALA A 95 14.60 -4.58 -2.51
CA ALA A 95 14.05 -3.80 -1.41
C ALA A 95 13.93 -2.31 -1.79
N ARG A 96 14.92 -1.76 -2.52
CA ARG A 96 14.85 -0.38 -3.04
C ARG A 96 13.78 -0.22 -4.12
N VAL A 97 13.60 -1.22 -4.98
CA VAL A 97 12.52 -1.22 -5.98
C VAL A 97 11.15 -1.27 -5.29
N ALA A 98 10.99 -2.13 -4.28
CA ALA A 98 9.77 -2.23 -3.48
C ALA A 98 9.47 -0.91 -2.76
N ARG A 99 10.46 -0.29 -2.12
CA ARG A 99 10.35 1.03 -1.50
C ARG A 99 9.83 2.09 -2.48
N ALA A 100 10.40 2.18 -3.68
CA ALA A 100 9.95 3.13 -4.68
C ALA A 100 8.51 2.87 -5.14
N ALA A 101 8.14 1.60 -5.33
CA ALA A 101 6.76 1.23 -5.68
C ALA A 101 5.77 1.60 -4.56
N THR A 102 6.12 1.30 -3.30
CA THR A 102 5.31 1.64 -2.12
C THR A 102 5.16 3.15 -1.96
N ALA A 103 6.20 3.94 -2.24
CA ALA A 103 6.12 5.40 -2.19
C ALA A 103 5.12 5.95 -3.23
N VAL A 104 5.05 5.34 -4.42
CA VAL A 104 4.03 5.68 -5.42
C VAL A 104 2.63 5.32 -4.93
N VAL A 105 2.47 4.19 -4.24
CA VAL A 105 1.17 3.79 -3.66
C VAL A 105 0.74 4.81 -2.60
N ALA A 106 1.59 5.10 -1.62
CA ALA A 106 1.29 6.06 -0.56
C ALA A 106 0.91 7.44 -1.13
N ALA A 107 1.70 7.98 -2.06
CA ALA A 107 1.40 9.28 -2.67
C ALA A 107 0.07 9.29 -3.44
N ARG A 108 -0.28 8.19 -4.12
CA ARG A 108 -1.55 8.10 -4.87
C ARG A 108 -2.74 7.86 -3.97
N GLN A 109 -2.57 7.06 -2.92
CA GLN A 109 -3.60 6.86 -1.90
C GLN A 109 -3.93 8.18 -1.22
N HIS A 110 -2.91 8.97 -0.87
CA HIS A 110 -3.09 10.29 -0.29
C HIS A 110 -3.89 11.22 -1.20
N GLY A 111 -3.47 11.35 -2.47
CA GLY A 111 -4.22 12.15 -3.44
C GLY A 111 -5.66 11.65 -3.67
N PHE A 112 -5.90 10.34 -3.51
CA PHE A 112 -7.25 9.77 -3.60
C PHE A 112 -8.08 10.02 -2.35
N ALA A 113 -7.49 9.97 -1.15
CA ALA A 113 -8.14 10.36 0.10
C ALA A 113 -8.61 11.83 0.04
N ASP A 114 -7.77 12.73 -0.49
CA ASP A 114 -8.13 14.13 -0.71
C ASP A 114 -9.29 14.31 -1.71
N GLU A 115 -9.34 13.50 -2.76
CA GLU A 115 -10.46 13.50 -3.70
C GLU A 115 -11.74 13.00 -3.01
N LEU A 116 -11.67 11.89 -2.28
CA LEU A 116 -12.79 11.36 -1.52
C LEU A 116 -13.32 12.36 -0.49
N ALA A 117 -12.46 13.11 0.19
CA ALA A 117 -12.86 14.18 1.09
C ALA A 117 -13.69 15.24 0.36
N ARG A 118 -13.24 15.66 -0.83
CA ARG A 118 -13.95 16.64 -1.68
C ARG A 118 -15.27 16.11 -2.19
N LEU A 119 -15.33 14.85 -2.63
CA LEU A 119 -16.55 14.22 -3.10
C LEU A 119 -17.56 13.99 -1.96
N LYS A 120 -17.09 13.60 -0.78
CA LYS A 120 -17.91 13.45 0.45
C LYS A 120 -18.63 14.75 0.79
N LEU A 121 -17.95 15.90 0.68
CA LEU A 121 -18.55 17.22 0.93
C LEU A 121 -19.60 17.62 -0.12
N ARG A 122 -19.43 17.19 -1.37
CA ARG A 122 -20.39 17.49 -2.46
C ARG A 122 -21.62 16.58 -2.40
N GLY A 123 -21.47 15.38 -1.88
CA GLY A 123 -22.48 14.33 -1.95
C GLY A 123 -22.55 13.70 -3.35
N THR A 124 -23.16 12.53 -3.42
CA THR A 124 -23.28 11.70 -4.62
C THR A 124 -24.47 12.08 -5.49
N GLY A 125 -25.46 12.80 -4.94
CA GLY A 125 -26.76 13.04 -5.57
C GLY A 125 -27.63 11.79 -5.74
N ALA A 126 -27.20 10.64 -5.23
CA ALA A 126 -27.90 9.36 -5.33
C ALA A 126 -28.67 8.96 -4.07
N GLY A 127 -28.73 9.86 -3.09
CA GLY A 127 -29.49 9.70 -1.85
C GLY A 127 -28.64 9.25 -0.65
N PRO A 128 -29.25 9.21 0.55
CA PRO A 128 -28.50 9.11 1.81
C PRO A 128 -27.64 7.85 1.95
N ARG A 129 -28.08 6.73 1.36
CA ARG A 129 -27.32 5.47 1.39
C ARG A 129 -26.00 5.59 0.64
N ALA A 130 -26.02 6.18 -0.55
CA ALA A 130 -24.81 6.37 -1.36
C ALA A 130 -23.84 7.36 -0.71
N ASP A 131 -24.36 8.43 -0.09
CA ASP A 131 -23.55 9.41 0.64
C ASP A 131 -22.90 8.81 1.88
N MET A 132 -23.64 7.97 2.62
CA MET A 132 -23.11 7.23 3.76
C MET A 132 -22.01 6.24 3.34
N THR A 133 -22.24 5.48 2.27
CA THR A 133 -21.22 4.56 1.73
C THR A 133 -19.97 5.31 1.28
N LEU A 134 -20.12 6.46 0.61
CA LEU A 134 -18.99 7.31 0.24
C LEU A 134 -18.21 7.79 1.49
N ALA A 135 -18.93 8.17 2.54
CA ALA A 135 -18.31 8.58 3.80
C ALA A 135 -17.50 7.45 4.46
N SER A 136 -18.04 6.22 4.49
CA SER A 136 -17.33 5.04 4.99
C SER A 136 -16.11 4.70 4.15
N CYS A 137 -16.22 4.77 2.81
CA CYS A 137 -15.07 4.57 1.93
C CYS A 137 -13.95 5.60 2.20
N TYR A 138 -14.30 6.88 2.35
CA TYR A 138 -13.33 7.90 2.72
C TYR A 138 -12.64 7.60 4.05
N GLU A 139 -13.40 7.20 5.08
CA GLU A 139 -12.85 6.90 6.41
C GLU A 139 -11.85 5.75 6.39
N GLU A 140 -12.15 4.67 5.66
CA GLU A 140 -11.23 3.53 5.49
C GLU A 140 -9.99 3.86 4.65
N VAL A 141 -10.14 4.67 3.60
CA VAL A 141 -8.99 5.07 2.77
C VAL A 141 -8.08 6.02 3.54
N ALA A 142 -8.65 6.98 4.26
CA ALA A 142 -7.91 7.97 5.03
C ALA A 142 -7.21 7.37 6.26
N SER A 143 -7.83 6.38 6.93
CA SER A 143 -7.21 5.70 8.07
C SER A 143 -5.94 4.94 7.66
N ASN A 144 -5.92 4.35 6.47
CA ASN A 144 -4.77 3.60 5.93
C ASN A 144 -3.69 4.49 5.27
N ASP A 145 -3.85 5.81 5.20
CA ASP A 145 -3.05 6.69 4.35
C ASP A 145 -1.78 7.26 5.03
N MET A 146 -1.96 8.17 5.99
CA MET A 146 -0.86 9.07 6.41
C MET A 146 0.14 8.43 7.38
N ASP A 147 -0.33 7.81 8.46
CA ASP A 147 0.55 7.26 9.49
C ASP A 147 1.14 5.91 9.02
N ASP A 148 0.29 5.06 8.47
CA ASP A 148 0.68 3.71 8.08
C ASP A 148 1.55 3.67 6.82
N GLY A 149 1.32 4.57 5.86
CA GLY A 149 2.13 4.67 4.63
C GLY A 149 3.57 5.10 4.91
N ASN A 150 3.75 6.13 5.74
CA ASN A 150 5.07 6.60 6.16
C ASN A 150 5.79 5.57 7.03
N GLU A 151 5.07 4.96 7.97
CA GLU A 151 5.63 3.88 8.77
C GLU A 151 6.14 2.75 7.87
N THR A 152 5.32 2.31 6.90
CA THR A 152 5.67 1.26 5.92
C THR A 152 6.92 1.60 5.10
N LEU A 153 7.08 2.86 4.69
CA LEU A 153 8.31 3.31 4.03
C LEU A 153 9.53 3.20 4.96
N GLY A 154 9.37 3.55 6.23
CA GLY A 154 10.40 3.35 7.25
C GLY A 154 10.76 1.87 7.46
N ARG A 155 9.79 0.95 7.37
CA ARG A 155 10.03 -0.51 7.41
C ARG A 155 10.89 -0.95 6.22
N LEU A 156 10.56 -0.47 5.02
CA LEU A 156 11.33 -0.74 3.80
C LEU A 156 12.76 -0.18 3.87
N ASP A 157 12.95 0.99 4.49
CA ASP A 157 14.28 1.55 4.74
C ASP A 157 15.12 0.65 5.66
N ARG A 158 14.50 0.06 6.69
CA ARG A 158 15.16 -0.92 7.56
C ARG A 158 15.52 -2.22 6.81
N LEU A 159 14.66 -2.67 5.91
CA LEU A 159 14.94 -3.82 5.04
C LEU A 159 16.11 -3.54 4.07
N VAL A 160 16.21 -2.30 3.54
CA VAL A 160 17.32 -1.89 2.67
C VAL A 160 18.65 -1.82 3.43
N ALA A 161 18.63 -1.40 4.69
CA ALA A 161 19.84 -1.28 5.51
C ALA A 161 20.47 -2.63 5.89
N GLY A 162 19.70 -3.73 5.83
CA GLY A 162 20.13 -5.05 6.29
C GLY A 162 20.12 -5.15 7.82
N ARG A 163 19.44 -6.16 8.36
CA ARG A 163 19.24 -6.36 9.79
C ARG A 163 19.32 -7.84 10.17
N SER A 164 19.02 -8.19 11.42
CA SER A 164 18.87 -9.60 11.82
C SER A 164 17.72 -10.26 11.06
N LYS A 165 17.73 -11.60 10.98
CA LYS A 165 16.69 -12.37 10.27
C LYS A 165 15.30 -12.13 10.87
N ASP A 166 15.20 -12.07 12.18
CA ASP A 166 13.92 -11.91 12.88
C ASP A 166 13.33 -10.50 12.63
N GLU A 167 14.18 -9.46 12.67
CA GLU A 167 13.76 -8.10 12.29
C GLU A 167 13.34 -8.05 10.82
N PHE A 168 14.06 -8.72 9.92
CA PHE A 168 13.69 -8.79 8.51
C PHE A 168 12.31 -9.44 8.31
N ASP A 169 12.10 -10.61 8.90
CA ASP A 169 10.86 -11.39 8.73
C ASP A 169 9.66 -10.60 9.30
N TRP A 170 9.87 -9.89 10.43
CA TRP A 170 8.87 -9.00 11.03
C TRP A 170 8.53 -7.79 10.16
N GLU A 171 9.53 -7.01 9.75
CA GLU A 171 9.31 -5.81 8.94
C GLU A 171 8.71 -6.15 7.57
N SER A 172 9.17 -7.25 6.95
CA SER A 172 8.61 -7.74 5.69
C SER A 172 7.13 -8.10 5.84
N SER A 173 6.73 -8.73 6.95
CA SER A 173 5.33 -9.11 7.18
C SER A 173 4.42 -7.89 7.33
N LEU A 174 4.88 -6.85 8.02
CA LEU A 174 4.11 -5.62 8.21
C LEU A 174 3.97 -4.80 6.93
N VAL A 175 4.99 -4.76 6.08
CA VAL A 175 4.89 -4.13 4.74
C VAL A 175 3.83 -4.82 3.88
N VAL A 176 3.85 -6.16 3.86
CA VAL A 176 2.87 -6.97 3.12
C VAL A 176 1.46 -6.76 3.67
N LEU A 177 1.30 -6.70 5.00
CA LEU A 177 0.02 -6.46 5.64
C LEU A 177 -0.59 -5.12 5.23
N TRP A 178 0.18 -4.04 5.30
CA TRP A 178 -0.33 -2.71 4.91
C TRP A 178 -0.73 -2.65 3.43
N LEU A 179 0.11 -3.18 2.53
CA LEU A 179 -0.21 -3.23 1.09
C LEU A 179 -1.43 -4.11 0.80
N GLY A 180 -1.60 -5.22 1.54
CA GLY A 180 -2.78 -6.07 1.45
C GLY A 180 -4.05 -5.38 1.95
N SER A 181 -3.96 -4.70 3.10
CA SER A 181 -5.05 -3.90 3.67
C SER A 181 -5.50 -2.82 2.69
N THR A 182 -4.55 -2.04 2.19
CA THR A 182 -4.82 -0.97 1.22
C THR A 182 -5.53 -1.50 -0.03
N LEU A 183 -5.13 -2.68 -0.54
CA LEU A 183 -5.81 -3.29 -1.67
C LEU A 183 -7.25 -3.68 -1.33
N GLY A 184 -7.46 -4.30 -0.17
CA GLY A 184 -8.80 -4.71 0.28
C GLY A 184 -9.74 -3.53 0.46
N VAL A 185 -9.29 -2.44 1.06
CA VAL A 185 -10.10 -1.21 1.20
C VAL A 185 -10.59 -0.69 -0.16
N MET A 186 -9.76 -0.74 -1.21
CA MET A 186 -10.17 -0.31 -2.55
C MET A 186 -11.24 -1.23 -3.16
N GLU A 187 -11.13 -2.54 -2.92
CA GLU A 187 -12.09 -3.54 -3.38
C GLU A 187 -13.41 -3.42 -2.60
N ASP A 188 -13.35 -3.34 -1.28
CA ASP A 188 -14.51 -3.17 -0.39
C ASP A 188 -15.27 -1.87 -0.69
N CYS A 189 -14.57 -0.75 -0.88
CA CYS A 189 -15.21 0.50 -1.27
C CYS A 189 -15.98 0.37 -2.60
N THR A 190 -15.39 -0.34 -3.57
CA THR A 190 -16.04 -0.59 -4.86
C THR A 190 -17.30 -1.43 -4.68
N ASP A 191 -17.22 -2.51 -3.89
CA ASP A 191 -18.34 -3.42 -3.65
C ASP A 191 -19.47 -2.71 -2.89
N TRP A 192 -19.15 -1.98 -1.82
CA TRP A 192 -20.14 -1.21 -1.06
C TRP A 192 -20.89 -0.18 -1.93
N LEU A 193 -20.17 0.51 -2.81
CA LEU A 193 -20.75 1.50 -3.71
C LEU A 193 -21.65 0.88 -4.78
N ASN A 194 -21.30 -0.30 -5.28
CA ASN A 194 -22.17 -1.06 -6.18
C ASN A 194 -23.43 -1.55 -5.45
N ASP A 195 -23.29 -1.94 -4.18
CA ASP A 195 -24.39 -2.41 -3.31
C ASP A 195 -25.22 -1.28 -2.68
N ALA A 196 -24.86 -0.01 -2.92
CA ALA A 196 -25.63 1.16 -2.49
C ALA A 196 -26.90 1.38 -3.32
N GLY A 197 -27.10 0.61 -4.40
CA GLY A 197 -28.33 0.54 -5.20
C GLY A 197 -28.24 1.22 -6.56
N LYS A 198 -29.31 1.11 -7.36
CA LYS A 198 -29.32 1.56 -8.77
C LYS A 198 -29.04 3.05 -8.97
N ALA A 199 -29.50 3.89 -8.05
CA ALA A 199 -29.24 5.32 -8.07
C ALA A 199 -27.74 5.61 -7.90
N ALA A 200 -27.08 4.91 -6.96
CA ALA A 200 -25.64 5.01 -6.74
C ALA A 200 -24.86 4.55 -7.97
N ALA A 201 -25.20 3.38 -8.53
CA ALA A 201 -24.56 2.86 -9.74
C ALA A 201 -24.69 3.80 -10.97
N SER A 202 -25.69 4.68 -10.98
CA SER A 202 -25.89 5.67 -12.04
C SER A 202 -25.20 7.02 -11.76
N SER A 203 -24.81 7.28 -10.50
CA SER A 203 -24.18 8.53 -10.09
C SER A 203 -22.80 8.72 -10.73
N PRO A 204 -22.53 9.90 -11.33
CA PRO A 204 -21.20 10.24 -11.82
C PRO A 204 -20.13 10.21 -10.72
N VAL A 205 -20.47 10.68 -9.51
CA VAL A 205 -19.56 10.71 -8.36
C VAL A 205 -19.17 9.29 -7.95
N VAL A 206 -20.15 8.38 -7.85
CA VAL A 206 -19.88 6.98 -7.50
C VAL A 206 -19.00 6.30 -8.55
N LYS A 207 -19.26 6.55 -9.84
CA LYS A 207 -18.42 6.03 -10.93
C LYS A 207 -16.99 6.58 -10.88
N GLU A 208 -16.82 7.84 -10.52
CA GLU A 208 -15.52 8.46 -10.34
C GLU A 208 -14.74 7.79 -9.20
N VAL A 209 -15.39 7.52 -8.07
CA VAL A 209 -14.78 6.83 -6.93
C VAL A 209 -14.34 5.41 -7.30
N ILE A 210 -15.24 4.63 -7.93
CA ILE A 210 -14.93 3.27 -8.41
C ILE A 210 -13.76 3.30 -9.39
N ALA A 211 -13.73 4.28 -10.31
CA ALA A 211 -12.62 4.45 -11.24
C ALA A 211 -11.30 4.79 -10.52
N GLY A 212 -11.35 5.60 -9.47
CA GLY A 212 -10.21 5.90 -8.59
C GLY A 212 -9.65 4.66 -7.91
N CYS A 213 -10.51 3.86 -7.28
CA CYS A 213 -10.14 2.57 -6.68
C CYS A 213 -9.46 1.65 -7.71
N ALA A 214 -10.09 1.47 -8.87
CA ALA A 214 -9.58 0.64 -9.96
C ALA A 214 -8.26 1.17 -10.56
N ALA A 215 -8.05 2.49 -10.55
CA ALA A 215 -6.82 3.11 -11.01
C ALA A 215 -5.65 2.90 -10.02
N LEU A 216 -5.94 2.79 -8.72
CA LEU A 216 -4.94 2.60 -7.67
C LEU A 216 -4.52 1.13 -7.52
N SER A 217 -5.45 0.17 -7.64
CA SER A 217 -5.19 -1.26 -7.41
C SER A 217 -3.95 -1.81 -8.15
N PRO A 218 -3.70 -1.49 -9.43
CA PRO A 218 -2.52 -2.00 -10.13
C PRO A 218 -1.19 -1.59 -9.47
N TYR A 219 -1.10 -0.38 -8.91
CA TYR A 219 0.09 0.09 -8.22
C TYR A 219 0.31 -0.67 -6.92
N ILE A 220 -0.75 -0.86 -6.14
CA ILE A 220 -0.72 -1.63 -4.88
C ILE A 220 -0.28 -3.07 -5.17
N ARG A 221 -0.85 -3.71 -6.19
CA ARG A 221 -0.47 -5.06 -6.61
C ARG A 221 1.00 -5.14 -7.03
N ILE A 222 1.54 -4.15 -7.74
CA ILE A 222 2.97 -4.10 -8.09
C ILE A 222 3.83 -4.04 -6.82
N ALA A 223 3.53 -3.10 -5.91
CA ALA A 223 4.28 -2.95 -4.66
C ALA A 223 4.21 -4.22 -3.81
N LEU A 224 3.04 -4.83 -3.67
CA LEU A 224 2.82 -6.05 -2.89
C LEU A 224 3.67 -7.22 -3.39
N HIS A 225 3.73 -7.41 -4.71
CA HIS A 225 4.60 -8.43 -5.26
C HIS A 225 6.08 -8.16 -5.05
N LEU A 226 6.49 -6.89 -5.16
CA LEU A 226 7.89 -6.51 -4.95
C LEU A 226 8.27 -6.74 -3.49
N ALA A 227 7.37 -6.43 -2.54
CA ALA A 227 7.53 -6.72 -1.12
C ALA A 227 7.70 -8.23 -0.86
N HIS A 228 6.85 -9.08 -1.45
CA HIS A 228 7.01 -10.53 -1.37
C HIS A 228 8.29 -11.07 -2.03
N ALA A 229 8.89 -10.33 -2.96
CA ALA A 229 10.12 -10.72 -3.63
C ALA A 229 11.40 -10.33 -2.86
N ILE A 230 11.27 -9.56 -1.77
CA ILE A 230 12.39 -9.25 -0.89
C ILE A 230 12.84 -10.53 -0.17
N LYS A 231 14.15 -10.74 -0.12
CA LYS A 231 14.78 -11.88 0.57
C LYS A 231 15.83 -11.35 1.53
N PHE A 232 16.02 -12.08 2.62
CA PHE A 232 17.15 -11.91 3.53
C PHE A 232 18.47 -12.19 2.82
#